data_AF-A0A9W7L9H0-F1
#
_entry.id   AF-A0A9W7L9H0-F1
#
_cell.length_a   1.000
_cell.length_b   1.000
_cell.length_c   1.000
_cell.angle_alpha   90.00
_cell.angle_beta   90.00
_cell.angle_gamma   90.00
#
_symmetry.space_group_name_H-M   'P 1'
#
loop_
_entity.id
_entity.type
_entity.pdbx_description
1 polymer ?
#
loop_
_entity_poly.entity_id
_entity_poly.type
_entity_poly.pdbx_seq_one_letter_code
_entity_poly.pdbx_strand_id
1 'polypeptide(L)'
;MESDSPYKLATADLNGDIELGNTNKQYDAETYETGDPQLLKMRSNFNPVFIGIASFAGLLLGCSCYVFAASLVPVYISYPLLTSLVLCPYSVYARWRLQALDGFIEVENRIRSEVNRLTRENGRLRVLVNKMERNVSEFEEQNKELKASVEGLSHVEESLADLASESGVNVDLLRELVYENRLVLENTKMVQSQTQRLCDSMSVQNLMSLVLKCDVDNSGDFTDMELRLIAGGMRGLEPGFQEDVFFSVLRKRREAAGGKRNTLSGLMEVVRNMMDEDVPDDQRIVKKRPKMKRPDHRGPQ
;
A
#
# COMPACT_ATOMS: atom_id res chain seq x y z
N MET A 1 33.58 -33.90 -42.05
CA MET A 1 33.60 -33.94 -40.57
C MET A 1 33.03 -32.62 -40.10
N GLU A 2 31.72 -32.50 -40.13
CA GLU A 2 30.95 -31.40 -39.54
C GLU A 2 29.99 -32.08 -38.56
N SER A 3 30.08 -31.70 -37.29
CA SER A 3 29.25 -32.27 -36.24
C SER A 3 27.88 -31.57 -36.24
N ASP A 4 26.87 -32.28 -36.72
CA ASP A 4 25.47 -31.94 -36.49
C ASP A 4 25.16 -32.02 -34.99
N SER A 5 24.80 -30.88 -34.39
CA SER A 5 24.31 -30.79 -33.01
C SER A 5 22.78 -30.78 -33.02
N PRO A 6 22.09 -31.77 -32.42
CA PRO A 6 20.64 -31.87 -32.44
C PRO A 6 20.04 -31.25 -31.19
N TYR A 7 20.11 -29.92 -31.06
CA TYR A 7 19.37 -29.20 -30.02
C TYR A 7 18.58 -28.05 -30.64
N LYS A 8 17.50 -28.41 -31.36
CA LYS A 8 16.38 -27.50 -31.58
C LYS A 8 15.62 -27.37 -30.25
N LEU A 9 15.99 -26.39 -29.44
CA LEU A 9 15.13 -25.89 -28.38
C LEU A 9 13.90 -25.27 -29.04
N ALA A 10 12.77 -25.98 -28.94
CA ALA A 10 11.46 -25.41 -29.20
C ALA A 10 11.21 -24.32 -28.16
N THR A 11 11.41 -23.06 -28.55
CA THR A 11 10.85 -21.91 -27.85
C THR A 11 9.35 -21.94 -28.10
N ALA A 12 8.63 -22.70 -27.27
CA ALA A 12 7.19 -22.59 -27.19
C ALA A 12 6.86 -21.19 -26.67
N ASP A 13 6.18 -20.42 -27.52
CA ASP A 13 5.54 -19.15 -27.19
C ASP A 13 4.68 -19.34 -25.94
N LEU A 14 5.19 -18.86 -24.80
CA LEU A 14 4.48 -18.80 -23.51
C LEU A 14 3.79 -17.44 -23.34
N ASN A 15 3.40 -16.80 -24.45
CA ASN A 15 2.49 -15.66 -24.51
C ASN A 15 1.01 -16.12 -24.62
N GLY A 16 0.71 -17.32 -24.11
CA GLY A 16 -0.67 -17.67 -23.83
C GLY A 16 -1.14 -16.79 -22.69
N ASP A 17 -1.92 -15.76 -23.00
CA ASP A 17 -2.77 -15.03 -22.07
C ASP A 17 -3.56 -16.05 -21.26
N ILE A 18 -3.03 -16.44 -20.11
CA ILE A 18 -3.82 -17.14 -19.11
C ILE A 18 -4.72 -16.05 -18.55
N GLU A 19 -5.91 -15.93 -19.14
CA GLU A 19 -7.08 -15.39 -18.46
C GLU A 19 -7.31 -16.25 -17.21
N LEU A 20 -6.52 -16.00 -16.17
CA LEU A 20 -6.85 -16.35 -14.81
C LEU A 20 -8.04 -15.47 -14.48
N GLY A 21 -9.22 -16.01 -14.81
CA GLY A 21 -10.51 -15.45 -14.43
C GLY A 21 -10.39 -14.91 -13.02
N ASN A 22 -10.57 -13.60 -12.91
CA ASN A 22 -10.50 -12.80 -11.70
C ASN A 22 -11.62 -13.25 -10.75
N THR A 23 -11.50 -14.47 -10.24
CA THR A 23 -12.26 -15.00 -9.13
C THR A 23 -11.53 -14.58 -7.87
N ASN A 24 -11.41 -13.26 -7.70
CA ASN A 24 -11.11 -12.60 -6.44
C ASN A 24 -12.31 -12.80 -5.51
N LYS A 25 -12.66 -14.07 -5.24
CA LYS A 25 -13.35 -14.41 -3.99
C LYS A 25 -12.28 -14.22 -2.94
N GLN A 26 -12.24 -13.01 -2.42
CA GLN A 26 -11.62 -12.70 -1.15
C GLN A 26 -12.22 -13.68 -0.14
N TYR A 27 -11.52 -14.79 0.10
CA TYR A 27 -11.89 -15.73 1.14
C TYR A 27 -11.52 -15.04 2.43
N ASP A 28 -12.48 -14.28 2.98
CA ASP A 28 -12.36 -13.63 4.27
C ASP A 28 -12.00 -14.70 5.31
N ALA A 29 -10.77 -14.60 5.81
CA ALA A 29 -10.19 -15.52 6.78
C ALA A 29 -10.97 -15.55 8.10
N GLU A 30 -11.89 -14.60 8.31
CA GLU A 30 -12.78 -14.55 9.48
C GLU A 30 -13.92 -15.56 9.42
N THR A 31 -14.21 -16.17 8.26
CA THR A 31 -15.36 -17.07 8.12
C THR A 31 -15.05 -18.55 8.44
N TYR A 32 -13.78 -18.90 8.71
CA TYR A 32 -13.37 -20.30 8.91
C TYR A 32 -12.76 -20.63 10.27
N GLU A 33 -12.60 -19.65 11.18
CA GLU A 33 -12.27 -19.96 12.59
C GLU A 33 -13.45 -20.61 13.32
N THR A 34 -14.67 -20.36 12.89
CA THR A 34 -15.83 -21.17 13.25
C THR A 34 -15.98 -22.28 12.21
N GLY A 35 -15.38 -23.45 12.49
CA GLY A 35 -15.91 -24.69 11.93
C GLY A 35 -17.43 -24.65 12.06
N ASP A 36 -18.14 -24.91 10.97
CA ASP A 36 -19.58 -24.74 10.82
C ASP A 36 -20.29 -24.97 12.19
N PRO A 37 -20.90 -23.95 12.82
CA PRO A 37 -21.32 -24.05 14.22
C PRO A 37 -22.32 -25.19 14.45
N GLN A 38 -22.96 -25.66 13.37
CA GLN A 38 -23.78 -26.88 13.37
C GLN A 38 -22.95 -28.17 13.49
N LEU A 39 -21.80 -28.28 12.81
CA LEU A 39 -20.86 -29.41 12.94
C LEU A 39 -20.17 -29.41 14.30
N LEU A 40 -19.81 -28.25 14.85
CA LEU A 40 -19.27 -28.15 16.21
C LEU A 40 -20.32 -28.49 17.27
N LYS A 41 -21.59 -28.08 17.11
CA LYS A 41 -22.71 -28.52 17.96
C LYS A 41 -23.01 -30.00 17.83
N MET A 42 -22.91 -30.59 16.63
CA MET A 42 -23.02 -32.04 16.48
C MET A 42 -21.86 -32.74 17.20
N ARG A 43 -20.63 -32.24 17.08
CA ARG A 43 -19.44 -32.83 17.75
C ARG A 43 -19.48 -32.68 19.28
N SER A 44 -20.02 -31.60 19.83
CA SER A 44 -20.13 -31.39 21.29
C SER A 44 -21.27 -32.19 21.94
N ASN A 45 -22.28 -32.61 21.17
CA ASN A 45 -23.37 -33.46 21.65
C ASN A 45 -23.06 -34.96 21.53
N PHE A 46 -21.96 -35.33 20.85
CA PHE A 46 -21.46 -36.69 20.83
C PHE A 46 -20.70 -37.00 22.13
N ASN A 47 -21.46 -37.28 23.18
CA ASN A 47 -20.88 -37.71 24.45
C ASN A 47 -20.26 -39.11 24.24
N PRO A 48 -18.93 -39.28 24.37
CA PRO A 48 -18.25 -40.54 24.08
C PRO A 48 -18.76 -41.69 24.94
N VAL A 49 -19.31 -41.37 26.11
CA VAL A 49 -19.98 -42.31 27.00
C VAL A 49 -21.23 -42.94 26.37
N PHE A 50 -22.03 -42.18 25.62
CA PHE A 50 -23.23 -42.71 24.95
C PHE A 50 -22.87 -43.66 23.80
N ILE A 51 -21.81 -43.36 23.02
CA ILE A 51 -21.31 -44.28 22.00
C ILE A 51 -20.78 -45.55 22.67
N GLY A 52 -20.02 -45.43 23.76
CA GLY A 52 -19.52 -46.59 24.52
C GLY A 52 -20.65 -47.48 25.06
N ILE A 53 -21.69 -46.88 25.63
CA ILE A 53 -22.88 -47.60 26.14
C ILE A 53 -23.66 -48.26 25.00
N ALA A 54 -23.88 -47.56 23.89
CA ALA A 54 -24.58 -48.10 22.73
C ALA A 54 -23.81 -49.26 22.08
N SER A 55 -22.49 -49.14 21.96
CA SER A 55 -21.63 -50.23 21.49
C SER A 55 -21.62 -51.42 22.44
N PHE A 56 -21.61 -51.18 23.76
CA PHE A 56 -21.64 -52.25 24.76
C PHE A 56 -23.00 -52.97 24.76
N ALA A 57 -24.11 -52.24 24.68
CA ALA A 57 -25.45 -52.80 24.56
C ALA A 57 -25.62 -53.60 23.25
N GLY A 58 -25.10 -53.07 22.14
CA GLY A 58 -25.06 -53.79 20.86
C GLY A 58 -24.22 -55.07 20.92
N LEU A 59 -23.09 -55.04 21.66
CA LEU A 59 -22.24 -56.20 21.88
C LEU A 59 -22.97 -57.26 22.72
N LEU A 60 -23.65 -56.86 23.79
CA LEU A 60 -24.45 -57.78 24.63
C LEU A 60 -25.61 -58.40 23.86
N LEU A 61 -26.35 -57.60 23.09
CA LEU A 61 -27.42 -58.10 22.22
C LEU A 61 -26.86 -59.03 21.14
N GLY A 62 -25.75 -58.68 20.50
CA GLY A 62 -25.05 -59.51 19.53
C GLY A 62 -24.58 -60.84 20.11
N CYS A 63 -23.99 -60.82 21.32
CA CYS A 63 -23.61 -62.04 22.04
C CYS A 63 -24.83 -62.90 22.39
N SER A 64 -25.95 -62.30 22.81
CA SER A 64 -27.17 -63.04 23.12
C SER A 64 -27.77 -63.71 21.88
N CYS A 65 -27.79 -63.01 20.74
CA CYS A 65 -28.22 -63.58 19.45
C CYS A 65 -27.23 -64.65 18.95
N TYR A 66 -25.93 -64.47 19.18
CA TYR A 66 -24.90 -65.45 18.82
C TYR A 66 -25.05 -66.76 19.60
N VAL A 67 -25.28 -66.71 20.91
CA VAL A 67 -25.50 -67.91 21.74
C VAL A 67 -26.74 -68.67 21.25
N PHE A 68 -27.78 -67.95 20.82
CA PHE A 68 -29.01 -68.54 20.28
C PHE A 68 -28.84 -69.10 18.85
N ALA A 69 -27.99 -68.49 18.03
CA ALA A 69 -27.71 -68.94 16.67
C ALA A 69 -26.67 -70.08 16.62
N ALA A 70 -25.71 -70.10 17.55
CA ALA A 70 -24.69 -71.14 17.68
C ALA A 70 -25.27 -72.51 18.04
N SER A 71 -26.47 -72.56 18.65
CA SER A 71 -27.20 -73.82 18.84
C SER A 71 -27.84 -74.38 17.57
N LEU A 72 -27.89 -73.61 16.47
CA LEU A 72 -28.62 -73.96 15.25
C LEU A 72 -27.75 -74.00 13.97
N VAL A 73 -26.57 -73.36 13.94
CA VAL A 73 -25.76 -73.19 12.72
C VAL A 73 -24.30 -73.62 12.94
N PRO A 74 -23.65 -74.36 12.00
CA PRO A 74 -22.28 -74.82 12.13
C PRO A 74 -21.25 -73.68 12.23
N VAL A 75 -20.23 -73.92 13.06
CA VAL A 75 -19.17 -73.03 13.60
C VAL A 75 -18.43 -72.17 12.56
N TYR A 76 -18.51 -72.47 11.27
CA TYR A 76 -17.76 -71.76 10.23
C TYR A 76 -18.27 -70.34 9.92
N ILE A 77 -19.57 -70.07 10.09
CA ILE A 77 -20.16 -68.75 9.83
C ILE A 77 -19.98 -67.81 11.04
N SER A 78 -19.74 -68.38 12.22
CA SER A 78 -19.80 -67.68 13.49
C SER A 78 -18.48 -66.96 13.84
N TYR A 79 -17.34 -67.46 13.36
CA TYR A 79 -16.01 -66.85 13.55
C TYR A 79 -15.84 -65.43 12.98
N PRO A 80 -16.24 -65.12 11.73
CA PRO A 80 -16.12 -63.75 11.18
C PRO A 80 -17.03 -62.72 11.87
N LEU A 81 -18.16 -63.15 12.43
CA LEU A 81 -19.03 -62.30 13.23
C LEU A 81 -18.36 -61.92 14.57
N LEU A 82 -17.65 -62.86 15.18
CA LEU A 82 -16.95 -62.64 16.44
C LEU A 82 -15.71 -61.75 16.24
N THR A 83 -14.95 -61.96 15.15
CA THR A 83 -13.80 -61.09 14.84
C THR A 83 -14.25 -59.67 14.47
N SER A 84 -15.32 -59.50 13.69
CA SER A 84 -15.87 -58.17 13.36
C SER A 84 -16.41 -57.43 14.59
N LEU A 85 -17.02 -58.13 15.56
CA LEU A 85 -17.51 -57.55 16.81
C LEU A 85 -16.37 -56.97 17.67
N VAL A 86 -15.17 -57.56 17.64
CA VAL A 86 -14.00 -57.08 18.39
C VAL A 86 -13.21 -56.03 17.61
N LEU A 87 -13.03 -56.23 16.30
CA LEU A 87 -12.28 -55.30 15.44
C LEU A 87 -13.01 -53.97 15.22
N CYS A 88 -14.34 -53.98 15.15
CA CYS A 88 -15.12 -52.77 14.90
C CYS A 88 -14.91 -51.69 15.99
N PRO A 89 -15.13 -51.94 17.30
CA PRO A 89 -14.89 -50.94 18.34
C PRO A 89 -13.42 -50.53 18.44
N TYR A 90 -12.48 -51.45 18.20
CA TYR A 90 -11.06 -51.13 18.17
C TYR A 90 -10.72 -50.15 17.03
N SER A 91 -11.25 -50.36 15.83
CA SER A 91 -11.01 -49.47 14.69
C SER A 91 -11.63 -48.09 14.88
N VAL A 92 -12.81 -48.00 15.50
CA VAL A 92 -13.45 -46.74 15.86
C VAL A 92 -12.65 -46.00 16.93
N TYR A 93 -12.17 -46.70 17.97
CA TYR A 93 -11.32 -46.12 19.00
C TYR A 93 -9.97 -45.65 18.45
N ALA A 94 -9.32 -46.45 17.61
CA ALA A 94 -8.07 -46.08 16.95
C ALA A 94 -8.25 -44.85 16.05
N ARG A 95 -9.35 -44.79 15.28
CA ARG A 95 -9.69 -43.63 14.46
C ARG A 95 -9.98 -42.40 15.30
N TRP A 96 -10.72 -42.52 16.39
CA TRP A 96 -10.97 -41.42 17.32
C TRP A 96 -9.68 -40.91 17.95
N ARG A 97 -8.80 -41.80 18.40
CA ARG A 97 -7.50 -41.44 18.98
C ARG A 97 -6.57 -40.76 17.96
N LEU A 98 -6.62 -41.19 16.70
CA LEU A 98 -5.89 -40.55 15.60
C LEU A 98 -6.48 -39.17 15.27
N GLN A 99 -7.80 -39.01 15.34
CA GLN A 99 -8.48 -37.72 15.17
C GLN A 99 -8.30 -36.78 16.37
N ALA A 100 -8.00 -37.33 17.55
CA ALA A 100 -7.70 -36.59 18.78
C ALA A 100 -6.20 -36.26 18.93
N LEU A 101 -5.35 -36.62 17.97
CA LEU A 101 -4.01 -36.05 17.88
C LEU A 101 -4.15 -34.60 17.39
N ASP A 102 -4.51 -33.72 18.31
CA ASP A 102 -4.66 -32.27 18.09
C ASP A 102 -3.45 -31.67 17.36
N GLY A 103 -2.27 -32.28 17.52
CA GLY A 103 -1.05 -31.90 16.82
C GLY A 103 -1.16 -31.94 15.29
N PHE A 104 -1.97 -32.81 14.67
CA PHE A 104 -2.14 -32.78 13.21
C PHE A 104 -2.99 -31.60 12.73
N ILE A 105 -4.05 -31.27 13.47
CA ILE A 105 -4.92 -30.13 13.15
C ILE A 105 -4.14 -28.82 13.38
N GLU A 106 -3.38 -28.74 14.46
CA GLU A 106 -2.53 -27.60 14.75
C GLU A 106 -1.44 -27.41 13.68
N VAL A 107 -0.78 -28.50 13.27
CA VAL A 107 0.21 -28.46 12.19
C VAL A 107 -0.42 -28.07 10.86
N GLU A 108 -1.60 -28.61 10.52
CA GLU A 108 -2.32 -28.25 9.29
C GLU A 108 -2.72 -26.77 9.30
N ASN A 109 -3.22 -26.26 10.41
CA ASN A 109 -3.58 -24.85 10.56
C ASN A 109 -2.36 -23.93 10.47
N ARG A 110 -1.23 -24.34 11.07
CA ARG A 110 0.03 -23.60 10.97
C ARG A 110 0.56 -23.57 9.54
N ILE A 111 0.50 -24.70 8.84
CA ILE A 111 0.88 -24.77 7.42
C ILE A 111 -0.03 -23.86 6.59
N ARG A 112 -1.34 -23.88 6.82
CA ARG A 112 -2.29 -23.00 6.13
C ARG A 112 -2.04 -21.52 6.40
N SER A 113 -1.79 -21.14 7.65
CA SER A 113 -1.38 -19.78 8.03
C SER A 113 -0.14 -19.36 7.24
N GLU A 114 0.86 -20.23 7.15
CA GLU A 114 2.13 -19.88 6.54
C GLU A 114 2.04 -19.80 5.02
N VAL A 115 1.26 -20.69 4.41
CA VAL A 115 0.91 -20.61 2.99
C VAL A 115 0.16 -19.32 2.69
N ASN A 116 -0.83 -18.95 3.51
CA ASN A 116 -1.58 -17.71 3.33
C ASN A 116 -0.67 -16.48 3.47
N ARG A 117 0.24 -16.48 4.45
CA ARG A 117 1.24 -15.42 4.63
C ARG A 117 2.14 -15.29 3.40
N LEU A 118 2.69 -16.41 2.92
CA LEU A 118 3.55 -16.42 1.73
C LEU A 118 2.80 -15.99 0.47
N THR A 119 1.54 -16.38 0.30
CA THR A 119 0.71 -15.94 -0.83
C THR A 119 0.48 -14.43 -0.81
N ARG A 120 0.17 -13.86 0.36
CA ARG A 120 0.04 -12.39 0.53
C ARG A 120 1.35 -11.67 0.21
N GLU A 121 2.46 -12.20 0.72
CA GLU A 121 3.78 -11.61 0.47
C GLU A 121 4.16 -11.67 -1.01
N ASN A 122 3.92 -12.80 -1.68
CA ASN A 122 4.10 -12.94 -3.12
C ASN A 122 3.20 -11.98 -3.92
N GLY A 123 1.94 -11.79 -3.51
CA GLY A 123 1.05 -10.80 -4.12
C GLY A 123 1.61 -9.38 -4.00
N ARG A 124 2.11 -9.00 -2.82
CA ARG A 124 2.74 -7.69 -2.59
C ARG A 124 4.00 -7.52 -3.43
N LEU A 125 4.86 -8.54 -3.50
CA LEU A 125 6.07 -8.52 -4.31
C LEU A 125 5.75 -8.37 -5.81
N ARG A 126 4.74 -9.06 -6.33
CA ARG A 126 4.30 -8.88 -7.73
C ARG A 126 3.84 -7.46 -8.03
N VAL A 127 3.06 -6.85 -7.12
CA VAL A 127 2.65 -5.45 -7.29
C VAL A 127 3.86 -4.51 -7.29
N LEU A 128 4.84 -4.76 -6.42
CA LEU A 128 6.09 -4.00 -6.37
C LEU A 128 6.89 -4.14 -7.68
N VAL A 129 7.06 -5.36 -8.17
CA VAL A 129 7.77 -5.64 -9.44
C VAL A 129 7.08 -4.92 -10.60
N ASN A 130 5.76 -5.03 -10.74
CA ASN A 130 5.01 -4.34 -11.79
C ASN A 130 5.15 -2.81 -11.70
N LYS A 131 5.24 -2.26 -10.48
CA LYS A 131 5.49 -0.83 -10.29
C LYS A 131 6.92 -0.45 -10.72
N MET A 132 7.91 -1.27 -10.39
CA MET A 132 9.30 -1.04 -10.80
C MET A 132 9.44 -1.12 -12.32
N GLU A 133 8.79 -2.08 -12.98
CA GLU A 133 8.79 -2.19 -14.44
C GLU A 133 8.20 -0.96 -15.13
N ARG A 134 7.08 -0.42 -14.62
CA ARG A 134 6.53 0.85 -15.13
C ARG A 134 7.49 2.01 -14.97
N ASN A 135 8.10 2.14 -13.80
CA ASN A 135 9.09 3.19 -13.56
C ASN A 135 10.29 3.07 -14.51
N VAL A 136 10.77 1.84 -14.77
CA VAL A 136 11.86 1.60 -15.73
C VAL A 136 11.45 2.04 -17.14
N SER A 137 10.24 1.69 -17.58
CA SER A 137 9.71 2.13 -18.87
C SER A 137 9.61 3.66 -18.98
N GLU A 138 9.14 4.34 -17.93
CA GLU A 138 9.08 5.81 -17.89
C GLU A 138 10.49 6.43 -17.97
N PHE A 139 11.47 5.86 -17.27
CA PHE A 139 12.85 6.33 -17.35
C PHE A 139 13.51 6.09 -18.70
N GLU A 140 13.14 5.02 -19.41
CA GLU A 140 13.62 4.78 -20.78
C GLU A 140 13.06 5.80 -21.75
N GLU A 141 11.77 6.15 -21.62
CA GLU A 141 11.13 7.18 -22.44
C GLU A 141 11.76 8.56 -22.19
N GLN A 142 11.96 8.93 -20.92
CA GLN A 142 12.66 10.18 -20.56
C GLN A 142 14.09 10.23 -21.10
N ASN A 143 14.83 9.12 -21.07
CA ASN A 143 16.16 9.06 -21.66
C ASN A 143 16.13 9.23 -23.18
N LYS A 144 15.11 8.71 -23.85
CA LYS A 144 14.92 8.88 -25.29
C LYS A 144 14.65 10.34 -25.64
N GLU A 145 13.77 11.01 -24.90
CA GLU A 145 13.51 12.44 -25.06
C GLU A 145 14.76 13.28 -24.80
N LEU A 146 15.52 12.95 -23.75
CA LEU A 146 16.75 13.65 -23.43
C LEU A 146 17.79 13.49 -24.54
N LYS A 147 17.96 12.29 -25.10
CA LYS A 147 18.84 12.06 -26.26
C LYS A 147 18.42 12.89 -27.46
N ALA A 148 17.13 12.92 -27.80
CA ALA A 148 16.61 13.74 -28.89
C ALA A 148 16.87 15.24 -28.65
N SER A 149 16.73 15.71 -27.41
CA SER A 149 17.05 17.10 -27.05
C SER A 149 18.54 17.41 -27.16
N VAL A 150 19.42 16.46 -26.82
CA VAL A 150 20.88 16.61 -26.95
C VAL A 150 21.28 16.65 -28.41
N GLU A 151 20.71 15.78 -29.25
CA GLU A 151 20.92 15.81 -30.71
C GLU A 151 20.46 17.15 -31.31
N GLY A 152 19.30 17.67 -30.87
CA GLY A 152 18.82 18.99 -31.28
C GLY A 152 19.77 20.13 -30.87
N LEU A 153 20.36 20.06 -29.67
CA LEU A 153 21.37 21.02 -29.22
C LEU A 153 22.66 20.93 -30.05
N SER A 154 23.07 19.72 -30.46
CA SER A 154 24.24 19.53 -31.34
C SER A 154 24.06 20.25 -32.67
N HIS A 155 22.87 20.19 -33.27
CA HIS A 155 22.59 20.91 -34.52
C HIS A 155 22.56 22.43 -34.34
N VAL A 156 22.09 22.91 -33.18
CA VAL A 156 22.13 24.34 -32.85
C VAL A 156 23.57 24.81 -32.66
N GLU A 157 24.42 24.01 -32.01
CA GLU A 157 25.84 24.29 -31.85
C GLU A 157 26.58 24.35 -33.19
N GLU A 158 26.30 23.40 -34.10
CA GLU A 158 26.84 23.38 -35.46
C GLU A 158 26.38 24.62 -36.25
N SER A 159 25.08 24.96 -36.19
CA SER A 159 24.54 26.15 -36.84
C SER A 159 25.15 27.45 -36.28
N LEU A 160 25.41 27.52 -34.97
CA LEU A 160 26.09 28.65 -34.33
C LEU A 160 27.56 28.75 -34.74
N ALA A 161 28.25 27.61 -34.88
CA ALA A 161 29.62 27.56 -35.37
C ALA A 161 29.72 28.07 -36.81
N ASP A 162 28.80 27.62 -37.68
CA ASP A 162 28.68 28.10 -39.06
C ASP A 162 28.39 29.61 -39.10
N LEU A 163 27.41 30.08 -38.33
CA LEU A 163 27.05 31.51 -38.26
C LEU A 163 28.23 32.36 -37.77
N ALA A 164 28.97 31.86 -36.78
CA ALA A 164 30.11 32.58 -36.24
C ALA A 164 31.29 32.59 -37.21
N SER A 165 31.46 31.54 -38.02
CA SER A 165 32.41 31.52 -39.14
C SER A 165 32.05 32.53 -40.23
N GLU A 166 30.75 32.72 -40.53
CA GLU A 166 30.25 33.70 -41.49
C GLU A 166 30.31 35.16 -40.98
N SER A 167 30.06 35.36 -39.69
CA SER A 167 29.93 36.69 -39.09
C SER A 167 31.26 37.35 -38.71
N GLY A 168 32.37 36.60 -38.70
CA GLY A 168 33.67 37.09 -38.24
C GLY A 168 33.68 37.51 -36.76
N VAL A 169 32.65 37.12 -35.99
CA VAL A 169 32.52 37.41 -34.57
C VAL A 169 33.19 36.29 -33.80
N ASN A 170 34.10 36.66 -32.90
CA ASN A 170 34.93 35.75 -32.13
C ASN A 170 34.04 34.78 -31.31
N VAL A 171 33.95 33.51 -31.75
CA VAL A 171 33.09 32.46 -31.16
C VAL A 171 33.34 32.31 -29.67
N ASP A 172 34.60 32.52 -29.26
CA ASP A 172 35.04 32.46 -27.87
C ASP A 172 34.33 33.51 -27.00
N LEU A 173 34.11 34.72 -27.52
CA LEU A 173 33.41 35.79 -26.79
C LEU A 173 31.92 35.47 -26.63
N LEU A 174 31.28 34.88 -27.65
CA LEU A 174 29.89 34.47 -27.57
C LEU A 174 29.71 33.30 -26.59
N ARG A 175 30.64 32.34 -26.61
CA ARG A 175 30.68 31.22 -25.67
C ARG A 175 30.86 31.69 -24.23
N GLU A 176 31.74 32.67 -24.02
CA GLU A 176 31.98 33.29 -22.71
C GLU A 176 30.74 34.02 -22.19
N LEU A 177 30.05 34.79 -23.04
CA LEU A 177 28.79 35.46 -22.70
C LEU A 177 27.65 34.48 -22.38
N VAL A 178 27.54 33.36 -23.08
CA VAL A 178 26.54 32.31 -22.78
C VAL A 178 26.85 31.63 -21.44
N TYR A 179 28.13 31.38 -21.16
CA TYR A 179 28.58 30.82 -19.88
C TYR A 179 28.30 31.76 -18.72
N GLU A 180 28.61 33.06 -18.87
CA GLU A 180 28.26 34.09 -17.88
C GLU A 180 26.75 34.19 -17.66
N ASN A 181 25.93 34.17 -18.73
CA ASN A 181 24.48 34.20 -18.60
C ASN A 181 23.93 33.00 -17.81
N ARG A 182 24.50 31.81 -18.04
CA ARG A 182 24.15 30.61 -17.27
C ARG A 182 24.48 30.77 -15.78
N LEU A 183 25.68 31.27 -15.47
CA LEU A 183 26.11 31.55 -14.10
C LEU A 183 25.22 32.58 -13.41
N VAL A 184 24.87 33.66 -14.11
CA VAL A 184 23.96 34.69 -13.59
C VAL A 184 22.58 34.10 -13.32
N LEU A 185 22.06 33.25 -14.21
CA LEU A 185 20.77 32.55 -14.02
C LEU A 185 20.78 31.57 -12.85
N GLU A 186 21.87 30.83 -12.66
CA GLU A 186 22.04 29.93 -11.51
C GLU A 186 22.12 30.73 -10.20
N ASN A 187 22.88 31.83 -10.19
CA ASN A 187 22.97 32.72 -9.03
C ASN A 187 21.63 33.39 -8.71
N THR A 188 20.89 33.88 -9.70
CA THR A 188 19.56 34.46 -9.46
C THR A 188 18.57 33.44 -8.94
N LYS A 189 18.58 32.19 -9.45
CA LYS A 189 17.76 31.11 -8.90
C LYS A 189 18.13 30.81 -7.44
N MET A 190 19.42 30.77 -7.12
CA MET A 190 19.88 30.53 -5.75
C MET A 190 19.41 31.65 -4.81
N VAL A 191 19.63 32.91 -5.19
CA VAL A 191 19.19 34.08 -4.42
C VAL A 191 17.67 34.08 -4.26
N GLN A 192 16.91 33.78 -5.31
CA GLN A 192 15.45 33.71 -5.25
C GLN A 192 14.98 32.60 -4.29
N SER A 193 15.62 31.44 -4.30
CA SER A 193 15.30 30.34 -3.39
C SER A 193 15.60 30.69 -1.92
N GLN A 194 16.70 31.39 -1.66
CA GLN A 194 17.07 31.85 -0.33
C GLN A 194 16.13 32.94 0.16
N THR A 195 15.79 33.90 -0.70
CA THR A 195 14.86 34.98 -0.38
C THR A 195 13.47 34.43 -0.08
N GLN A 196 13.02 33.42 -0.84
CA GLN A 196 11.76 32.74 -0.58
C GLN A 196 11.74 32.09 0.81
N ARG A 197 12.79 31.33 1.17
CA ARG A 197 12.90 30.71 2.50
C ARG A 197 12.86 31.73 3.64
N LEU A 198 13.48 32.90 3.45
CA LEU A 198 13.45 33.99 4.43
C LEU A 198 12.05 34.59 4.56
N CYS A 199 11.37 34.85 3.44
CA CYS A 199 9.97 35.30 3.45
C CYS A 199 9.04 34.28 4.13
N ASP A 200 9.22 32.99 3.85
CA ASP A 200 8.43 31.93 4.45
C ASP A 200 8.68 31.88 5.98
N SER A 201 9.95 31.98 6.40
CA SER A 201 10.31 32.04 7.83
C SER A 201 9.71 33.25 8.54
N MET A 202 9.75 34.44 7.94
CA MET A 202 9.12 35.64 8.51
C MET A 202 7.60 35.50 8.61
N SER A 203 6.96 34.89 7.60
CA SER A 203 5.51 34.66 7.62
C SER A 203 5.09 33.73 8.77
N VAL A 204 5.89 32.70 9.03
CA VAL A 204 5.68 31.75 10.12
C VAL A 204 5.90 32.40 11.49
N GLN A 205 6.95 33.21 11.63
CA GLN A 205 7.21 33.95 12.88
C GLN A 205 6.09 34.95 13.19
N ASN A 206 5.62 35.68 12.18
CA ASN A 206 4.50 36.61 12.33
C ASN A 206 3.21 35.87 12.71
N LEU A 207 2.95 34.72 12.08
CA LEU A 207 1.81 33.89 12.39
C LEU A 207 1.88 33.32 13.81
N MET A 208 3.03 32.78 14.20
CA MET A 208 3.25 32.28 15.56
C MET A 208 3.05 33.39 16.61
N SER A 209 3.56 34.59 16.34
CA SER A 209 3.36 35.75 17.21
C SER A 209 1.89 36.16 17.32
N LEU A 210 1.14 36.04 16.22
CA LEU A 210 -0.30 36.31 16.20
C LEU A 210 -1.08 35.26 17.00
N VAL A 211 -0.76 33.98 16.80
CA VAL A 211 -1.39 32.87 17.54
C VAL A 211 -1.18 33.02 19.04
N LEU A 212 0.05 33.32 19.48
CA LEU A 212 0.35 33.56 20.89
C LEU A 212 -0.32 34.81 21.46
N LYS A 213 -0.51 35.87 20.65
CA LYS A 213 -1.26 37.06 21.08
C LYS A 213 -2.77 36.82 21.20
N CYS A 214 -3.29 35.88 20.42
CA CYS A 214 -4.71 35.53 20.43
C CYS A 214 -5.07 34.52 21.52
N ASP A 215 -4.12 33.75 22.05
CA ASP A 215 -4.30 32.88 23.21
C ASP A 215 -4.28 33.71 24.51
N VAL A 216 -5.38 34.42 24.78
CA VAL A 216 -5.47 35.36 25.91
C VAL A 216 -5.46 34.64 27.25
N ASP A 217 -6.03 33.43 27.29
CA ASP A 217 -6.21 32.66 28.52
C ASP A 217 -5.11 31.60 28.76
N ASN A 218 -4.13 31.48 27.84
CA ASN A 218 -3.08 30.47 27.84
C ASN A 218 -3.63 29.04 27.99
N SER A 219 -4.86 28.80 27.54
CA SER A 219 -5.48 27.48 27.61
C SER A 219 -4.91 26.54 26.55
N GLY A 220 -4.33 27.11 25.48
CA GLY A 220 -3.92 26.36 24.30
C GLY A 220 -5.10 25.80 23.47
N ASP A 221 -6.34 26.15 23.82
CA ASP A 221 -7.57 25.76 23.15
C ASP A 221 -8.24 26.99 22.53
N PHE A 222 -8.24 27.07 21.20
CA PHE A 222 -8.77 28.25 20.50
C PHE A 222 -10.30 28.17 20.33
N THR A 223 -10.97 29.22 20.80
CA THR A 223 -12.38 29.48 20.54
C THR A 223 -12.62 29.95 19.11
N ASP A 224 -13.85 29.80 18.61
CA ASP A 224 -14.21 30.25 17.26
C ASP A 224 -14.01 31.78 17.08
N MET A 225 -14.05 32.55 18.18
CA MET A 225 -13.79 33.98 18.17
C MET A 225 -12.29 34.29 18.02
N GLU A 226 -11.42 33.59 18.75
CA GLU A 226 -9.96 33.73 18.62
C GLU A 226 -9.48 33.29 17.25
N LEU A 227 -10.06 32.22 16.69
CA LEU A 227 -9.77 31.77 15.33
C LEU A 227 -10.12 32.83 14.28
N ARG A 228 -11.20 33.60 14.49
CA ARG A 228 -11.54 34.75 13.63
C ARG A 228 -10.56 35.91 13.79
N LEU A 229 -10.05 36.16 15.00
CA LEU A 229 -9.01 37.18 15.22
C LEU A 229 -7.69 36.78 14.54
N ILE A 230 -7.33 35.50 14.62
CA ILE A 230 -6.17 34.93 13.94
C ILE A 230 -6.34 35.03 12.42
N ALA A 231 -7.51 34.67 11.87
CA ALA A 231 -7.83 34.83 10.45
C ALA A 231 -7.77 36.30 10.00
N GLY A 232 -8.30 37.22 10.82
CA GLY A 232 -8.27 38.66 10.55
C GLY A 232 -6.84 39.22 10.51
N GLY A 233 -5.96 38.80 11.43
CA GLY A 233 -4.56 39.21 11.44
C GLY A 233 -3.75 38.61 10.28
N MET A 234 -4.10 37.40 9.83
CA MET A 234 -3.46 36.78 8.66
C MET A 234 -3.86 37.43 7.33
N ARG A 235 -5.01 38.11 7.26
CA ARG A 235 -5.45 38.81 6.04
C ARG A 235 -4.46 39.87 5.56
N GLY A 236 -3.65 40.42 6.47
CA GLY A 236 -2.59 41.38 6.16
C GLY A 236 -1.27 40.75 5.67
N LEU A 237 -1.15 39.42 5.68
CA LEU A 237 0.06 38.73 5.22
C LEU A 237 0.01 38.54 3.69
N GLU A 238 0.97 39.13 2.99
CA GLU A 238 1.30 38.72 1.63
C GLU A 238 2.10 37.41 1.68
N PRO A 239 1.88 36.44 0.77
CA PRO A 239 1.03 36.50 -0.43
C PRO A 239 -0.38 35.88 -0.23
N GLY A 240 -1.37 36.71 0.12
CA GLY A 240 -2.79 36.39 0.00
C GLY A 240 -3.28 35.19 0.82
N PHE A 241 -3.77 35.46 2.02
CA PHE A 241 -4.40 34.46 2.89
C PHE A 241 -5.78 34.01 2.37
N GLN A 242 -5.96 32.69 2.22
CA GLN A 242 -7.23 32.08 1.85
C GLN A 242 -8.01 31.67 3.11
N GLU A 243 -8.87 32.57 3.56
CA GLU A 243 -9.69 32.40 4.76
C GLU A 243 -10.60 31.16 4.70
N ASP A 244 -11.21 30.91 3.54
CA ASP A 244 -12.10 29.77 3.33
C ASP A 244 -11.37 28.43 3.50
N VAL A 245 -10.16 28.32 2.95
CA VAL A 245 -9.34 27.12 3.03
C VAL A 245 -8.90 26.91 4.48
N PHE A 246 -8.47 27.97 5.17
CA PHE A 246 -8.07 27.91 6.58
C PHE A 246 -9.18 27.34 7.47
N PHE A 247 -10.40 27.87 7.38
CA PHE A 247 -11.52 27.36 8.16
C PHE A 247 -11.94 25.95 7.75
N SER A 248 -11.85 25.60 6.47
CA SER A 248 -12.15 24.24 6.01
C SER A 248 -11.20 23.19 6.59
N VAL A 249 -9.90 23.52 6.68
CA VAL A 249 -8.87 22.63 7.24
C VAL A 249 -9.06 22.47 8.75
N LEU A 250 -9.33 23.57 9.46
CA LEU A 250 -9.63 23.52 10.88
C LEU A 250 -10.90 22.71 11.18
N ARG A 251 -11.95 22.86 10.36
CA ARG A 251 -13.19 22.10 10.51
C ARG A 251 -12.98 20.59 10.31
N LYS A 252 -12.29 20.19 9.24
CA LYS A 252 -11.96 18.78 8.98
C LYS A 252 -11.19 18.17 10.15
N ARG A 253 -10.27 18.92 10.75
CA ARG A 253 -9.49 18.47 11.91
C ARG A 253 -10.34 18.36 13.18
N ARG A 254 -11.21 19.34 13.42
CA ARG A 254 -12.17 19.28 14.53
C ARG A 254 -13.06 18.05 14.43
N GLU A 255 -13.54 17.72 13.23
CA GLU A 255 -14.32 16.50 12.97
C GLU A 255 -13.48 15.23 13.24
N ALA A 256 -12.23 15.17 12.78
CA ALA A 256 -11.32 14.05 13.04
C ALA A 256 -10.97 13.88 14.54
N ALA A 257 -10.91 14.97 15.29
CA ALA A 257 -10.65 14.96 16.74
C ALA A 257 -11.90 14.67 17.59
N GLY A 258 -13.02 14.28 16.98
CA GLY A 258 -14.26 13.96 17.68
C GLY A 258 -15.00 15.19 18.22
N GLY A 259 -14.86 16.34 17.56
CA GLY A 259 -15.57 17.58 17.91
C GLY A 259 -14.91 18.42 19.00
N LYS A 260 -13.76 18.01 19.52
CA LYS A 260 -12.98 18.77 20.53
C LYS A 260 -12.49 20.11 19.96
N ARG A 261 -12.22 21.07 20.85
CA ARG A 261 -11.75 22.41 20.46
C ARG A 261 -10.41 22.32 19.70
N ASN A 262 -10.15 23.33 18.88
CA ASN A 262 -8.92 23.39 18.09
C ASN A 262 -7.75 23.69 19.02
N THR A 263 -6.85 22.74 19.18
CA THR A 263 -5.66 22.90 20.03
C THR A 263 -4.56 23.65 19.31
N LEU A 264 -3.66 24.28 20.07
CA LEU A 264 -2.44 24.90 19.55
C LEU A 264 -1.62 23.95 18.68
N SER A 265 -1.52 22.67 19.07
CA SER A 265 -0.83 21.68 18.26
C SER A 265 -1.48 21.49 16.88
N GLY A 266 -2.82 21.50 16.83
CA GLY A 266 -3.56 21.41 15.58
C GLY A 266 -3.36 22.64 14.68
N LEU A 267 -3.30 23.83 15.28
CA LEU A 267 -3.04 25.08 14.56
C LEU A 267 -1.59 25.19 14.07
N MET A 268 -0.62 24.75 14.89
CA MET A 268 0.80 24.72 14.52
C MET A 268 1.10 23.79 13.35
N GLU A 269 0.35 22.70 13.23
CA GLU A 269 0.47 21.81 12.08
C GLU A 269 -0.15 22.44 10.81
N VAL A 270 -1.19 23.27 10.96
CA VAL A 270 -1.70 24.11 9.86
C VAL A 270 -0.66 25.13 9.41
N VAL A 271 0.06 25.75 10.35
CA VAL A 271 1.21 26.62 10.06
C VAL A 271 2.33 25.85 9.36
N ARG A 272 2.61 24.62 9.80
CA ARG A 272 3.62 23.75 9.17
C ARG A 272 3.25 23.41 7.72
N ASN A 273 1.99 23.12 7.45
CA ASN A 273 1.49 22.88 6.10
C ASN A 273 1.60 24.11 5.18
N MET A 274 1.76 25.32 5.72
CA MET A 274 2.07 26.50 4.92
C MET A 274 3.54 26.52 4.44
N MET A 275 4.44 25.81 5.12
CA MET A 275 5.86 25.71 4.74
C MET A 275 6.14 24.51 3.82
N ASP A 276 5.32 23.47 3.86
CA ASP A 276 5.56 22.25 3.09
C ASP A 276 5.27 22.47 1.58
N GLU A 277 6.26 22.14 0.76
CA GLU A 277 6.14 22.27 -0.70
C GLU A 277 5.21 21.22 -1.31
N ASP A 278 4.99 20.10 -0.62
CA ASP A 278 4.26 18.93 -1.09
C ASP A 278 2.73 19.01 -0.87
N VAL A 279 2.24 20.09 -0.24
CA VAL A 279 0.80 20.28 -0.05
C VAL A 279 0.15 20.68 -1.39
N PRO A 280 -0.88 19.96 -1.86
CA PRO A 280 -1.54 20.29 -3.12
C PRO A 280 -2.19 21.68 -3.06
N ASP A 281 -2.23 22.37 -4.20
CA ASP A 281 -2.53 23.81 -4.28
C ASP A 281 -3.93 24.19 -3.77
N ASP A 282 -4.88 23.25 -3.80
CA ASP A 282 -6.24 23.37 -3.27
C ASP A 282 -6.31 23.39 -1.74
N GLN A 283 -5.26 22.92 -1.06
CA GLN A 283 -5.15 22.88 0.40
C GLN A 283 -4.18 23.93 0.94
N ARG A 284 -3.56 24.73 0.06
CA ARG A 284 -2.63 25.79 0.46
C ARG A 284 -3.39 27.01 0.98
N ILE A 285 -3.15 27.33 2.24
CA ILE A 285 -3.75 28.47 2.95
C ILE A 285 -3.13 29.80 2.49
N VAL A 286 -1.87 29.77 2.04
CA VAL A 286 -1.18 30.93 1.47
C VAL A 286 -0.90 30.67 0.00
N LYS A 287 -1.34 31.59 -0.87
CA LYS A 287 -1.10 31.47 -2.32
C LYS A 287 0.39 31.67 -2.58
N LYS A 288 1.08 30.67 -3.14
CA LYS A 288 2.44 30.91 -3.64
C LYS A 288 2.41 32.08 -4.61
N ARG A 289 3.34 33.04 -4.45
CA ARG A 289 3.51 34.10 -5.45
C ARG A 289 3.66 33.41 -6.81
N PRO A 290 2.93 33.85 -7.86
CA PRO A 290 3.06 33.24 -9.17
C PRO A 290 4.54 33.27 -9.53
N LYS A 291 5.12 32.09 -9.82
CA LYS A 291 6.48 32.02 -10.36
C LYS A 291 6.46 32.93 -11.58
N MET A 292 7.25 34.01 -11.53
CA MET A 292 7.36 34.96 -12.64
C MET A 292 7.54 34.13 -13.90
N LYS A 293 6.51 34.10 -14.77
CA LYS A 293 6.63 33.46 -16.07
C LYS A 293 7.79 34.17 -16.75
N ARG A 294 8.82 33.41 -17.14
CA ARG A 294 9.89 33.96 -17.97
C ARG A 294 9.22 34.71 -19.12
N PRO A 295 9.58 35.98 -19.39
CA PRO A 295 9.07 36.65 -20.57
C PRO A 295 9.41 35.78 -21.77
N ASP A 296 8.37 35.34 -22.49
CA ASP A 296 8.55 34.62 -23.75
C ASP A 296 9.25 35.60 -24.70
N HIS A 297 10.56 35.45 -24.86
CA HIS A 297 11.35 36.21 -25.84
C HIS A 297 11.15 35.64 -27.26
N ARG A 298 9.93 35.25 -27.62
CA ARG A 298 9.54 35.14 -29.02
C ARG A 298 9.13 36.54 -29.46
N GLY A 299 10.08 37.30 -29.99
CA GLY A 299 9.78 38.53 -30.71
C GLY A 299 8.79 38.24 -31.85
N PRO A 300 8.01 39.25 -32.28
CA PRO A 300 7.17 39.11 -33.46
C PRO A 300 8.06 38.78 -34.67
N GLN A 301 7.75 37.67 -35.34
CA GLN A 301 8.32 37.32 -36.64
C GLN A 301 7.82 38.28 -37.71
#